data_AF-A8MPS7-F1
#
_entry.id   AF-A8MPS7-F1
#
_cell.length_a   1.000
_cell.length_b   1.000
_cell.length_c   1.000
_cell.angle_alpha   90.00
_cell.angle_beta   90.00
_cell.angle_gamma   90.00
#
_symmetry.space_group_name_H-M   'P 1'
#
loop_
_entity.id
_entity.type
_entity.pdbx_description
1 polymer ?
#
loop_
_entity_poly.entity_id
_entity_poly.type
_entity_poly.pdbx_seq_one_letter_code
_entity_poly.pdbx_strand_id
1 'polypeptide(L)'
;MSRPRMRLVVTADDFGYCPRRDEGIVEAFLAGAVTSVSLLVNGAATESAAELARRHSIPTGLHANLSEGRPVGPARRGASSLLGPEGFFLGKMGFREAVAAGDVDLPQVREELEAQLSCFRELLGRAPTHADGHQHVHVLPGVCQVFAEALQAYGVRFTRLPLERGVGGCTWLEAPARAFACAVERDARAAVGPFSRHGLRWTDAFVGLSTCGRHMSAHRVSGALARVLEGTLAGHTLTAELMAHPGYPSVPPTGGCGEGPDAFSCSWERLHELRVLTAPTLRAQLAQDGVQLCALDDLDSKRPGEEVPCEPTLEPFLEPSLL
;
A
#
# COMPACT_ATOMS: atom_id res chain seq x y z
N MET A 1 -1.53 12.82 -28.53
CA MET A 1 -0.48 12.82 -27.48
C MET A 1 0.36 11.56 -27.66
N SER A 2 1.65 11.59 -27.33
CA SER A 2 2.45 10.37 -27.21
C SER A 2 1.87 9.48 -26.10
N ARG A 3 1.97 8.15 -26.28
CA ARG A 3 1.59 7.18 -25.23
C ARG A 3 2.56 7.37 -24.04
N PRO A 4 2.09 7.38 -22.78
CA PRO A 4 2.98 7.50 -21.62
C PRO A 4 3.91 6.29 -21.53
N ARG A 5 5.14 6.52 -21.04
CA ARG A 5 6.08 5.45 -20.68
C ARG A 5 5.64 4.71 -19.42
N MET A 6 4.96 5.42 -18.52
CA MET A 6 4.47 4.88 -17.27
C MET A 6 3.12 5.49 -16.90
N ARG A 7 2.22 4.64 -16.37
CA ARG A 7 0.98 5.03 -15.71
C ARG A 7 1.19 4.91 -14.21
N LEU A 8 1.07 6.03 -13.49
CA LEU A 8 1.36 6.12 -12.07
C LEU A 8 0.07 6.26 -11.26
N VAL A 9 -0.14 5.32 -10.35
CA VAL A 9 -1.11 5.45 -9.26
C VAL A 9 -0.37 6.06 -8.08
N VAL A 10 -0.92 7.14 -7.50
CA VAL A 10 -0.42 7.73 -6.26
C VAL A 10 -1.43 7.43 -5.16
N THR A 11 -1.07 6.52 -4.25
CA THR A 11 -1.91 6.07 -3.14
C THR A 11 -1.53 6.83 -1.87
N ALA A 12 -2.50 7.49 -1.25
CA ALA A 12 -2.33 8.08 0.08
C ALA A 12 -2.79 7.10 1.17
N ASP A 13 -1.84 6.68 2.00
CA ASP A 13 -2.05 5.70 3.07
C ASP A 13 -2.63 6.32 4.34
N ASP A 14 -3.25 5.45 5.14
CA ASP A 14 -3.83 5.74 6.45
C ASP A 14 -4.97 6.78 6.47
N PHE A 15 -5.80 6.80 5.43
CA PHE A 15 -7.04 7.58 5.44
C PHE A 15 -7.98 7.04 6.54
N GLY A 16 -8.70 7.90 7.24
CA GLY A 16 -9.52 7.54 8.42
C GLY A 16 -8.76 7.50 9.75
N TYR A 17 -7.47 7.82 9.77
CA TYR A 17 -6.68 7.83 11.01
C TYR A 17 -6.96 9.04 11.91
N CYS A 18 -7.11 10.24 11.33
CA CYS A 18 -7.52 11.45 12.06
C CYS A 18 -8.04 12.54 11.09
N PRO A 19 -8.95 13.43 11.51
CA PRO A 19 -9.58 14.38 10.59
C PRO A 19 -8.58 15.35 9.92
N ARG A 20 -7.49 15.70 10.61
CA ARG A 20 -6.41 16.57 10.08
C ARG A 20 -5.61 15.91 8.97
N ARG A 21 -5.37 14.59 9.08
CA ARG A 21 -4.74 13.82 8.00
C ARG A 21 -5.67 13.76 6.80
N ASP A 22 -6.92 13.39 7.06
CA ASP A 22 -7.94 13.20 6.03
C ASP A 22 -8.19 14.50 5.23
N GLU A 23 -8.19 15.66 5.90
CA GLU A 23 -8.23 16.99 5.26
C GLU A 23 -7.10 17.18 4.23
N GLY A 24 -5.84 16.88 4.61
CA GLY A 24 -4.70 17.02 3.70
C GLY A 24 -4.64 15.93 2.62
N ILE A 25 -5.16 14.72 2.88
CA ILE A 25 -5.34 13.69 1.85
C ILE A 25 -6.35 14.16 0.79
N VAL A 26 -7.49 14.72 1.24
CA VAL A 26 -8.51 15.29 0.34
C VAL A 26 -7.96 16.48 -0.44
N GLU A 27 -7.16 17.36 0.19
CA GLU A 27 -6.47 18.46 -0.50
C GLU A 27 -5.55 17.94 -1.63
N ALA A 28 -4.73 16.92 -1.36
CA ALA A 28 -3.85 16.32 -2.37
C ALA A 28 -4.63 15.63 -3.51
N PHE A 29 -5.76 15.00 -3.21
CA PHE A 29 -6.65 14.41 -4.21
C PHE A 29 -7.31 15.48 -5.08
N LEU A 30 -7.88 16.54 -4.48
CA LEU A 30 -8.52 17.64 -5.21
C LEU A 30 -7.52 18.47 -6.03
N ALA A 31 -6.25 18.52 -5.63
CA ALA A 31 -5.16 19.07 -6.44
C ALA A 31 -4.74 18.18 -7.63
N GLY A 32 -5.25 16.95 -7.70
CA GLY A 32 -4.89 15.96 -8.72
C GLY A 32 -3.48 15.36 -8.53
N ALA A 33 -2.94 15.41 -7.31
CA ALA A 33 -1.63 14.86 -6.97
C ALA A 33 -1.71 13.43 -6.40
N VAL A 34 -2.81 13.11 -5.72
CA VAL A 34 -3.18 11.76 -5.25
C VAL A 34 -4.28 11.22 -6.15
N THR A 35 -4.24 9.92 -6.49
CA THR A 35 -5.22 9.26 -7.36
C THR A 35 -6.08 8.23 -6.63
N SER A 36 -5.62 7.74 -5.48
CA SER A 36 -6.27 6.71 -4.66
C SER A 36 -5.94 6.90 -3.18
N VAL A 37 -6.78 6.37 -2.29
CA VAL A 37 -6.54 6.39 -0.84
C VAL A 37 -6.77 5.01 -0.24
N SER A 38 -5.97 4.63 0.75
CA SER A 38 -6.13 3.37 1.50
C SER A 38 -6.73 3.69 2.89
N LEU A 39 -7.95 3.20 3.13
CA LEU A 39 -8.77 3.49 4.31
C LEU A 39 -8.52 2.49 5.45
N LEU A 40 -8.18 3.00 6.62
CA LEU A 40 -8.20 2.27 7.89
C LEU A 40 -9.62 2.22 8.44
N VAL A 41 -10.25 1.04 8.36
CA VAL A 41 -11.62 0.82 8.88
C VAL A 41 -11.69 0.74 10.41
N ASN A 42 -10.55 0.57 11.10
CA ASN A 42 -10.45 0.69 12.56
C ASN A 42 -9.87 2.06 13.02
N GLY A 43 -9.63 2.99 12.11
CA GLY A 43 -9.12 4.33 12.42
C GLY A 43 -10.15 5.23 13.11
N ALA A 44 -9.69 6.09 14.02
CA ALA A 44 -10.55 6.95 14.85
C ALA A 44 -11.41 7.97 14.07
N ALA A 45 -11.12 8.21 12.79
CA ALA A 45 -11.87 9.11 11.91
C ALA A 45 -12.52 8.38 10.72
N THR A 46 -12.64 7.04 10.77
CA THR A 46 -13.07 6.21 9.63
C THR A 46 -14.45 6.60 9.07
N GLU A 47 -15.41 6.96 9.91
CA GLU A 47 -16.75 7.40 9.46
C GLU A 47 -16.69 8.73 8.68
N SER A 48 -15.90 9.71 9.16
CA SER A 48 -15.73 10.98 8.46
C SER A 48 -14.88 10.84 7.19
N ALA A 49 -13.91 9.93 7.18
CA ALA A 49 -13.15 9.60 5.98
C ALA A 49 -14.01 8.90 4.92
N ALA A 50 -14.87 7.95 5.32
CA ALA A 50 -15.85 7.33 4.41
C ALA A 50 -16.80 8.38 3.79
N GLU A 51 -17.25 9.36 4.59
CA GLU A 51 -18.04 10.50 4.08
C GLU A 51 -17.26 11.37 3.09
N LEU A 52 -16.00 11.70 3.38
CA LEU A 52 -15.13 12.44 2.46
C LEU A 52 -14.88 11.67 1.15
N ALA A 53 -14.64 10.36 1.21
CA ALA A 53 -14.48 9.51 0.04
C ALA A 53 -15.73 9.49 -0.85
N ARG A 54 -16.94 9.35 -0.26
CA ARG A 54 -18.21 9.44 -1.00
C ARG A 54 -18.39 10.83 -1.62
N ARG A 55 -18.23 11.90 -0.83
CA ARG A 55 -18.43 13.29 -1.24
C ARG A 55 -17.55 13.71 -2.42
N HIS A 56 -16.28 13.31 -2.40
CA HIS A 56 -15.30 13.67 -3.42
C HIS A 56 -15.11 12.57 -4.49
N SER A 57 -15.89 11.48 -4.43
CA SER A 57 -15.79 10.33 -5.35
C SER A 57 -14.37 9.75 -5.46
N ILE A 58 -13.67 9.68 -4.32
CA ILE A 58 -12.29 9.22 -4.26
C ILE A 58 -12.23 7.71 -4.56
N PRO A 59 -11.28 7.22 -5.38
CA PRO A 59 -10.97 5.80 -5.47
C PRO A 59 -10.37 5.30 -4.14
N THR A 60 -11.09 4.42 -3.45
CA THR A 60 -10.77 4.02 -2.07
C THR A 60 -10.52 2.52 -1.98
N GLY A 61 -9.35 2.15 -1.46
CA GLY A 61 -8.99 0.78 -1.09
C GLY A 61 -9.06 0.56 0.42
N LEU A 62 -8.96 -0.70 0.84
CA LEU A 62 -8.83 -1.08 2.25
C LEU A 62 -7.35 -1.09 2.64
N HIS A 63 -6.98 -0.29 3.65
CA HIS A 63 -5.69 -0.41 4.34
C HIS A 63 -5.85 -1.47 5.44
N ALA A 64 -5.62 -2.73 5.10
CA ALA A 64 -5.87 -3.85 6.00
C ALA A 64 -4.90 -3.79 7.18
N ASN A 65 -5.44 -3.68 8.40
CA ASN A 65 -4.67 -3.40 9.60
C ASN A 65 -4.69 -4.60 10.56
N LEU A 66 -3.53 -5.21 10.77
CA LEU A 66 -3.35 -6.33 11.70
C LEU A 66 -2.36 -5.98 12.83
N SER A 67 -1.97 -4.71 12.96
CA SER A 67 -0.80 -4.30 13.74
C SER A 67 -0.93 -3.00 14.53
N GLU A 68 -1.96 -2.17 14.35
CA GLU A 68 -2.19 -0.98 15.18
C GLU A 68 -3.62 -0.89 15.70
N GLY A 69 -3.79 -0.65 17.01
CA GLY A 69 -5.08 -0.33 17.61
C GLY A 69 -6.00 -1.53 17.80
N ARG A 70 -7.32 -1.28 17.84
CA ARG A 70 -8.31 -2.32 18.16
C ARG A 70 -8.76 -3.09 16.92
N PRO A 71 -9.03 -4.40 17.04
CA PRO A 71 -9.62 -5.20 15.96
C PRO A 71 -11.08 -4.79 15.69
N VAL A 72 -11.52 -5.00 14.45
CA VAL A 72 -12.92 -4.90 14.03
C VAL A 72 -13.67 -6.22 14.30
N GLY A 73 -12.96 -7.35 14.13
CA GLY A 73 -13.50 -8.70 14.12
C GLY A 73 -13.70 -9.36 15.50
N PRO A 74 -13.91 -10.70 15.51
CA PRO A 74 -14.27 -11.47 16.70
C PRO A 74 -13.26 -11.35 17.86
N ALA A 75 -11.97 -11.16 17.54
CA ALA A 75 -10.88 -10.96 18.50
C ALA A 75 -11.17 -9.87 19.54
N ARG A 76 -12.00 -8.87 19.20
CA ARG A 76 -12.45 -7.79 20.11
C ARG A 76 -13.18 -8.28 21.38
N ARG A 77 -13.61 -9.54 21.44
CA ARG A 77 -14.42 -10.12 22.53
C ARG A 77 -13.76 -11.26 23.30
N GLY A 78 -12.49 -11.59 23.05
CA GLY A 78 -11.84 -12.72 23.71
C GLY A 78 -10.30 -12.67 23.65
N ALA A 79 -9.66 -13.74 24.13
CA ALA A 79 -8.24 -13.94 23.92
C ALA A 79 -7.96 -14.20 22.44
N SER A 80 -6.90 -13.61 21.90
CA SER A 80 -6.51 -13.73 20.49
C SER A 80 -4.99 -13.67 20.36
N SER A 81 -4.45 -14.45 19.41
CA SER A 81 -3.03 -14.41 19.04
C SER A 81 -2.61 -13.08 18.38
N LEU A 82 -3.58 -12.27 17.95
CA LEU A 82 -3.33 -10.99 17.29
C LEU A 82 -3.13 -9.83 18.30
N LEU A 83 -3.45 -10.04 19.59
CA LEU A 83 -3.63 -8.97 20.56
C LEU A 83 -2.67 -9.04 21.76
N GLY A 84 -2.23 -7.88 22.22
CA GLY A 84 -1.61 -7.68 23.53
C GLY A 84 -2.65 -7.68 24.69
N PRO A 85 -2.19 -7.66 25.95
CA PRO A 85 -3.07 -7.79 27.11
C PRO A 85 -4.10 -6.65 27.27
N GLU A 86 -3.88 -5.48 26.67
CA GLU A 86 -4.79 -4.33 26.64
C GLU A 86 -5.89 -4.43 25.55
N GLY A 87 -5.89 -5.50 24.75
CA GLY A 87 -6.85 -5.71 23.67
C GLY A 87 -6.62 -4.81 22.44
N PHE A 88 -5.35 -4.47 22.19
CA PHE A 88 -4.85 -3.85 20.96
C PHE A 88 -3.97 -4.84 20.19
N PHE A 89 -3.78 -4.64 18.88
CA PHE A 89 -2.86 -5.46 18.09
C PHE A 89 -1.42 -5.41 18.62
N LEU A 90 -0.62 -6.45 18.34
CA LEU A 90 0.77 -6.61 18.82
C LEU A 90 1.79 -5.54 18.36
N GLY A 91 1.37 -4.48 17.67
CA GLY A 91 2.28 -3.47 17.12
C GLY A 91 3.01 -3.95 15.85
N LYS A 92 3.63 -2.99 15.14
CA LYS A 92 4.37 -3.23 13.90
C LYS A 92 5.39 -4.36 13.97
N MET A 93 6.20 -4.37 15.02
CA MET A 93 7.29 -5.34 15.19
C MET A 93 6.81 -6.60 15.91
N GLY A 94 6.00 -6.47 16.96
CA GLY A 94 5.46 -7.63 17.69
C GLY A 94 4.62 -8.55 16.80
N PHE A 95 3.80 -8.00 15.89
CA PHE A 95 3.08 -8.85 14.92
C PHE A 95 4.02 -9.55 13.95
N ARG A 96 5.08 -8.88 13.47
CA ARG A 96 6.10 -9.48 12.59
C ARG A 96 6.89 -10.59 13.28
N GLU A 97 7.24 -10.38 14.54
CA GLU A 97 7.97 -11.33 15.39
C GLU A 97 7.10 -12.55 15.71
N ALA A 98 5.83 -12.36 16.09
CA ALA A 98 4.88 -13.44 16.33
C ALA A 98 4.58 -14.28 15.06
N VAL A 99 4.42 -13.64 13.89
CA VAL A 99 4.28 -14.38 12.62
C VAL A 99 5.55 -15.17 12.29
N ALA A 100 6.74 -14.61 12.53
CA ALA A 100 8.00 -15.30 12.28
C ALA A 100 8.26 -16.47 13.25
N ALA A 101 7.76 -16.38 14.49
CA ALA A 101 7.80 -17.45 15.48
C ALA A 101 6.76 -18.57 15.24
N GLY A 102 5.69 -18.27 14.49
CA GLY A 102 4.55 -19.18 14.29
C GLY A 102 3.48 -19.09 15.37
N ASP A 103 3.50 -18.02 16.19
CA ASP A 103 2.58 -17.80 17.32
C ASP A 103 1.22 -17.20 16.90
N VAL A 104 1.08 -16.82 15.62
CA VAL A 104 -0.16 -16.23 15.06
C VAL A 104 -1.07 -17.29 14.46
N ASP A 105 -2.31 -17.35 14.96
CA ASP A 105 -3.38 -18.20 14.46
C ASP A 105 -3.98 -17.61 13.17
N LEU A 106 -3.56 -18.15 12.01
CA LEU A 106 -3.96 -17.66 10.69
C LEU A 106 -5.50 -17.64 10.43
N PRO A 107 -6.31 -18.58 10.94
CA PRO A 107 -7.76 -18.42 11.07
C PRO A 107 -8.21 -17.08 11.68
N GLN A 108 -7.59 -16.58 12.75
CA GLN A 108 -7.96 -15.28 13.35
C GLN A 108 -7.58 -14.11 12.43
N VAL A 109 -6.48 -14.23 11.68
CA VAL A 109 -6.12 -13.26 10.62
C VAL A 109 -7.21 -13.20 9.55
N ARG A 110 -7.80 -14.35 9.16
CA ARG A 110 -8.92 -14.39 8.22
C ARG A 110 -10.15 -13.68 8.77
N GLU A 111 -10.56 -14.04 9.99
CA GLU A 111 -11.74 -13.47 10.64
C GLU A 111 -11.65 -11.94 10.76
N GLU A 112 -10.47 -11.41 11.06
CA GLU A 112 -10.23 -9.97 11.12
C GLU A 112 -10.28 -9.33 9.72
N LEU A 113 -9.63 -9.91 8.72
CA LEU A 113 -9.65 -9.38 7.34
C LEU A 113 -11.06 -9.40 6.74
N GLU A 114 -11.83 -10.46 6.94
CA GLU A 114 -13.23 -10.55 6.48
C GLU A 114 -14.14 -9.56 7.23
N ALA A 115 -13.91 -9.33 8.53
CA ALA A 115 -14.59 -8.28 9.29
C ALA A 115 -14.25 -6.88 8.76
N GLN A 116 -12.99 -6.60 8.44
CA GLN A 116 -12.56 -5.33 7.86
C GLN A 116 -13.13 -5.10 6.45
N LEU A 117 -13.14 -6.12 5.58
CA LEU A 117 -13.76 -6.07 4.26
C LEU A 117 -15.28 -5.87 4.33
N SER A 118 -15.94 -6.46 5.33
CA SER A 118 -17.38 -6.26 5.59
C SER A 118 -17.66 -4.83 6.06
N CYS A 119 -16.92 -4.35 7.06
CA CYS A 119 -17.02 -2.99 7.58
C CYS A 119 -16.76 -1.94 6.49
N PHE A 120 -15.76 -2.16 5.62
CA PHE A 120 -15.52 -1.31 4.46
C PHE A 120 -16.76 -1.20 3.55
N ARG A 121 -17.38 -2.34 3.24
CA ARG A 121 -18.58 -2.40 2.37
C ARG A 121 -19.79 -1.72 3.01
N GLU A 122 -19.94 -1.82 4.32
CA GLU A 122 -20.97 -1.10 5.08
C GLU A 122 -20.74 0.42 5.06
N LEU A 123 -19.50 0.85 5.27
CA LEU A 123 -19.13 2.27 5.26
C LEU A 123 -19.26 2.92 3.87
N LEU A 124 -18.83 2.24 2.80
CA LEU A 124 -18.74 2.84 1.46
C LEU A 124 -19.85 2.41 0.50
N GLY A 125 -20.66 1.39 0.86
CA GLY A 125 -21.71 0.83 -0.01
C GLY A 125 -21.19 0.05 -1.23
N ARG A 126 -19.88 -0.18 -1.33
CA ARG A 126 -19.19 -0.85 -2.44
C ARG A 126 -17.96 -1.61 -1.95
N ALA A 127 -17.45 -2.54 -2.77
CA ALA A 127 -16.16 -3.19 -2.51
C ALA A 127 -15.00 -2.19 -2.62
N PRO A 128 -13.86 -2.43 -1.94
CA PRO A 128 -12.63 -1.68 -2.16
C PRO A 128 -12.16 -1.75 -3.63
N THR A 129 -11.57 -0.66 -4.16
CA THR A 129 -10.91 -0.71 -5.48
C THR A 129 -9.62 -1.53 -5.44
N HIS A 130 -9.00 -1.61 -4.26
CA HIS A 130 -7.84 -2.43 -3.93
C HIS A 130 -7.81 -2.73 -2.43
N ALA A 131 -6.90 -3.59 -2.01
CA ALA A 131 -6.47 -3.62 -0.63
C ALA A 131 -4.96 -3.77 -0.53
N ASP A 132 -4.37 -3.12 0.45
CA ASP A 132 -2.96 -3.26 0.86
C ASP A 132 -2.91 -3.48 2.37
N GLY A 133 -1.72 -3.69 2.93
CA GLY A 133 -1.53 -3.88 4.36
C GLY A 133 -0.89 -2.67 5.03
N HIS A 134 -1.50 -2.19 6.11
CA HIS A 134 -0.87 -1.24 7.01
C HIS A 134 0.49 -1.77 7.47
N GLN A 135 1.53 -0.93 7.43
CA GLN A 135 2.92 -1.31 7.74
C GLN A 135 3.45 -2.53 6.93
N HIS A 136 2.84 -2.80 5.76
CA HIS A 136 3.12 -3.92 4.86
C HIS A 136 3.02 -5.30 5.51
N VAL A 137 2.13 -5.49 6.49
CA VAL A 137 1.94 -6.80 7.14
C VAL A 137 1.26 -7.83 6.22
N HIS A 138 0.55 -7.38 5.17
CA HIS A 138 -0.15 -8.24 4.21
C HIS A 138 0.76 -9.12 3.34
N VAL A 139 2.05 -8.80 3.23
CA VAL A 139 3.02 -9.64 2.49
C VAL A 139 3.75 -10.66 3.37
N LEU A 140 3.52 -10.67 4.69
CA LEU A 140 4.19 -11.58 5.60
C LEU A 140 3.89 -13.07 5.27
N PRO A 141 4.82 -13.99 5.59
CA PRO A 141 4.59 -15.43 5.43
C PRO A 141 3.28 -15.89 6.10
N GLY A 142 2.51 -16.73 5.39
CA GLY A 142 1.19 -17.18 5.85
C GLY A 142 0.10 -16.12 5.69
N VAL A 143 0.31 -14.91 6.22
CA VAL A 143 -0.62 -13.77 6.12
C VAL A 143 -0.95 -13.45 4.67
N CYS A 144 0.03 -13.45 3.76
CA CYS A 144 -0.18 -13.17 2.33
C CYS A 144 -1.09 -14.18 1.61
N GLN A 145 -1.14 -15.44 2.06
CA GLN A 145 -2.04 -16.45 1.54
C GLN A 145 -3.47 -16.22 2.05
N VAL A 146 -3.65 -15.99 3.35
CA VAL A 146 -4.96 -15.68 3.96
C VAL A 146 -5.55 -14.39 3.39
N PHE A 147 -4.72 -13.36 3.23
CA PHE A 147 -5.08 -12.08 2.64
C PHE A 147 -5.57 -12.26 1.19
N ALA A 148 -4.85 -13.02 0.37
CA ALA A 148 -5.24 -13.25 -1.02
C ALA A 148 -6.58 -13.99 -1.17
N GLU A 149 -6.82 -14.99 -0.30
CA GLU A 149 -8.11 -15.70 -0.24
C GLU A 149 -9.26 -14.79 0.20
N ALA A 150 -9.07 -13.96 1.24
CA ALA A 150 -10.09 -13.02 1.72
C ALA A 150 -10.45 -11.97 0.64
N LEU A 151 -9.44 -11.42 -0.05
CA LEU A 151 -9.69 -10.50 -1.18
C LEU A 151 -10.46 -11.18 -2.32
N GLN A 152 -10.08 -12.41 -2.68
CA GLN A 152 -10.77 -13.18 -3.71
C GLN A 152 -12.25 -13.42 -3.34
N ALA A 153 -12.53 -13.83 -2.10
CA ALA A 153 -13.89 -14.07 -1.61
C ALA A 153 -14.76 -12.79 -1.64
N TYR A 154 -14.17 -11.62 -1.43
CA TYR A 154 -14.85 -10.32 -1.49
C TYR A 154 -14.80 -9.64 -2.87
N GLY A 155 -14.19 -10.29 -3.87
CA GLY A 155 -14.11 -9.79 -5.25
C GLY A 155 -13.09 -8.65 -5.46
N VAL A 156 -12.20 -8.39 -4.50
CA VAL A 156 -11.13 -7.40 -4.63
C VAL A 156 -9.98 -8.00 -5.42
N ARG A 157 -9.63 -7.38 -6.55
CA ARG A 157 -8.66 -7.96 -7.51
C ARG A 157 -7.30 -7.27 -7.57
N PHE A 158 -7.14 -6.13 -6.90
CA PHE A 158 -5.88 -5.40 -6.86
C PHE A 158 -5.30 -5.33 -5.46
N THR A 159 -3.98 -5.46 -5.38
CA THR A 159 -3.22 -5.23 -4.16
C THR A 159 -1.90 -4.52 -4.44
N ARG A 160 -1.34 -3.89 -3.42
CA ARG A 160 0.03 -3.41 -3.40
C ARG A 160 1.00 -4.58 -3.30
N LEU A 161 1.97 -4.63 -4.20
CA LEU A 161 3.15 -5.49 -4.05
C LEU A 161 4.38 -4.59 -3.82
N PRO A 162 4.89 -4.43 -2.58
CA PRO A 162 5.91 -3.44 -2.24
C PRO A 162 7.34 -3.88 -2.66
N LEU A 163 7.53 -4.13 -3.95
CA LEU A 163 8.81 -4.41 -4.60
C LEU A 163 9.43 -3.12 -5.16
N GLU A 164 10.23 -2.42 -4.35
CA GLU A 164 10.91 -1.18 -4.80
C GLU A 164 12.30 -1.45 -5.39
N ARG A 165 12.43 -1.32 -6.71
CA ARG A 165 13.68 -1.59 -7.45
C ARG A 165 14.85 -0.73 -6.95
N GLY A 166 15.84 -1.39 -6.35
CA GLY A 166 17.07 -0.77 -5.86
C GLY A 166 16.98 -0.15 -4.47
N VAL A 167 15.92 -0.43 -3.69
CA VAL A 167 15.72 0.14 -2.34
C VAL A 167 16.91 -0.09 -1.38
N GLY A 168 17.56 -1.27 -1.46
CA GLY A 168 18.77 -1.57 -0.70
C GLY A 168 19.99 -0.71 -1.07
N GLY A 169 19.98 -0.04 -2.22
CA GLY A 169 21.03 0.89 -2.67
C GLY A 169 20.77 2.35 -2.29
N CYS A 170 19.62 2.70 -1.69
CA CYS A 170 19.27 4.08 -1.35
C CYS A 170 20.12 4.59 -0.17
N THR A 171 21.16 5.37 -0.50
CA THR A 171 22.16 5.89 0.45
C THR A 171 21.61 6.85 1.51
N TRP A 172 20.44 7.44 1.27
CA TRP A 172 19.77 8.32 2.22
C TRP A 172 18.92 7.58 3.26
N LEU A 173 18.69 6.27 3.11
CA LEU A 173 18.03 5.47 4.14
C LEU A 173 19.02 5.13 5.27
N GLU A 174 18.64 5.42 6.50
CA GLU A 174 19.36 4.96 7.68
C GLU A 174 19.32 3.44 7.80
N ALA A 175 20.31 2.84 8.46
CA ALA A 175 20.47 1.38 8.47
C ALA A 175 19.22 0.59 8.94
N PRO A 176 18.47 1.00 10.00
CA PRO A 176 17.24 0.31 10.39
C PRO A 176 16.13 0.42 9.33
N ALA A 177 15.94 1.60 8.73
CA ALA A 177 14.94 1.83 7.69
C ALA A 177 15.26 1.04 6.42
N ARG A 178 16.53 1.00 6.00
CA ARG A 178 17.01 0.17 4.88
C ARG A 178 16.83 -1.32 5.14
N ALA A 179 17.14 -1.79 6.36
CA ALA A 179 16.94 -3.19 6.74
C ALA A 179 15.46 -3.59 6.70
N PHE A 180 14.58 -2.74 7.25
CA PHE A 180 13.13 -2.93 7.17
C PHE A 180 12.64 -2.98 5.71
N ALA A 181 13.07 -2.04 4.87
CA ALA A 181 12.69 -2.00 3.45
C ALA A 181 13.14 -3.26 2.68
N CYS A 182 14.37 -3.74 2.92
CA CYS A 182 14.87 -4.98 2.31
C CYS A 182 14.18 -6.25 2.86
N ALA A 183 13.62 -6.22 4.07
CA ALA A 183 12.77 -7.28 4.59
C ALA A 183 11.40 -7.28 3.88
N VAL A 184 10.75 -6.11 3.78
CA VAL A 184 9.47 -5.95 3.06
C VAL A 184 9.59 -6.37 1.59
N GLU A 185 10.68 -6.01 0.88
CA GLU A 185 10.90 -6.45 -0.51
C GLU A 185 11.00 -7.98 -0.62
N ARG A 186 11.63 -8.64 0.36
CA ARG A 186 11.78 -10.10 0.41
C ARG A 186 10.44 -10.78 0.68
N ASP A 187 9.68 -10.28 1.66
CA ASP A 187 8.33 -10.75 1.99
C ASP A 187 7.41 -10.61 0.76
N ALA A 188 7.43 -9.44 0.10
CA ALA A 188 6.69 -9.18 -1.12
C ALA A 188 7.08 -10.15 -2.27
N ARG A 189 8.37 -10.42 -2.44
CA ARG A 189 8.84 -11.39 -3.46
C ARG A 189 8.31 -12.80 -3.21
N ALA A 190 8.17 -13.20 -1.94
CA ALA A 190 7.53 -14.46 -1.57
C ALA A 190 6.00 -14.43 -1.76
N ALA A 191 5.35 -13.29 -1.53
CA ALA A 191 3.91 -13.09 -1.68
C ALA A 191 3.41 -13.17 -3.14
N VAL A 192 4.28 -13.01 -4.14
CA VAL A 192 3.94 -13.15 -5.58
C VAL A 192 3.20 -14.46 -5.88
N GLY A 193 3.67 -15.58 -5.34
CA GLY A 193 3.06 -16.90 -5.55
C GLY A 193 1.63 -16.98 -5.00
N PRO A 194 1.42 -16.75 -3.69
CA PRO A 194 0.09 -16.60 -3.08
C PRO A 194 -0.81 -15.62 -3.84
N PHE A 195 -0.35 -14.42 -4.18
CA PHE A 195 -1.19 -13.41 -4.83
C PHE A 195 -1.60 -13.83 -6.25
N SER A 196 -0.66 -14.37 -7.06
CA SER A 196 -0.95 -14.90 -8.40
C SER A 196 -1.99 -16.01 -8.38
N ARG A 197 -1.86 -16.98 -7.45
CA ARG A 197 -2.77 -18.13 -7.35
C ARG A 197 -4.23 -17.76 -7.09
N HIS A 198 -4.49 -16.60 -6.50
CA HIS A 198 -5.86 -16.14 -6.21
C HIS A 198 -6.35 -15.07 -7.21
N GLY A 199 -5.59 -14.82 -8.29
CA GLY A 199 -5.96 -13.87 -9.34
C GLY A 199 -5.82 -12.41 -8.93
N LEU A 200 -5.03 -12.10 -7.90
CA LEU A 200 -4.69 -10.72 -7.58
C LEU A 200 -3.73 -10.15 -8.63
N ARG A 201 -3.85 -8.84 -8.87
CA ARG A 201 -2.93 -8.04 -9.68
C ARG A 201 -2.34 -6.92 -8.84
N TRP A 202 -1.24 -6.37 -9.34
CA TRP A 202 -0.49 -5.27 -8.77
C TRP A 202 0.14 -4.46 -9.91
N THR A 203 0.76 -3.33 -9.60
CA THR A 203 1.51 -2.52 -10.56
C THR A 203 2.88 -3.15 -10.87
N ASP A 204 3.43 -2.93 -12.07
CA ASP A 204 4.73 -3.47 -12.49
C ASP A 204 5.90 -3.01 -11.59
N ALA A 205 5.72 -1.89 -10.88
CA ALA A 205 6.62 -1.43 -9.85
C ALA A 205 5.93 -0.73 -8.68
N PHE A 206 6.68 -0.62 -7.59
CA PHE A 206 6.31 0.12 -6.39
C PHE A 206 7.43 1.11 -6.02
N VAL A 207 7.03 2.29 -5.53
CA VAL A 207 7.91 3.30 -4.93
C VAL A 207 7.25 3.79 -3.64
N GLY A 208 8.00 3.84 -2.55
CA GLY A 208 7.48 4.37 -1.28
C GLY A 208 8.34 4.04 -0.07
N LEU A 209 9.03 2.90 -0.09
CA LEU A 209 9.95 2.49 0.98
C LEU A 209 11.16 3.44 1.06
N SER A 210 11.72 3.87 -0.08
CA SER A 210 12.85 4.82 -0.09
C SER A 210 12.44 6.29 0.01
N THR A 211 11.18 6.62 -0.30
CA THR A 211 10.68 8.00 -0.39
C THR A 211 9.78 8.41 0.76
N CYS A 212 9.48 7.54 1.72
CA CYS A 212 8.61 7.85 2.86
C CYS A 212 9.10 9.04 3.70
N GLY A 213 8.15 9.86 4.16
CA GLY A 213 8.34 10.95 5.10
C GLY A 213 9.29 12.02 4.58
N ARG A 214 10.24 12.44 5.44
CA ARG A 214 11.28 13.43 5.13
C ARG A 214 12.14 13.07 3.91
N HIS A 215 12.10 11.81 3.47
CA HIS A 215 12.84 11.40 2.29
C HIS A 215 12.15 11.76 0.98
N MET A 216 10.85 12.10 0.96
CA MET A 216 10.16 12.43 -0.27
C MET A 216 10.74 13.69 -0.92
N SER A 217 11.06 13.62 -2.22
CA SER A 217 11.40 14.77 -3.04
C SER A 217 11.14 14.46 -4.51
N ALA A 218 10.88 15.48 -5.33
CA ALA A 218 10.68 15.29 -6.77
C ALA A 218 11.85 14.52 -7.43
N HIS A 219 13.09 14.83 -7.03
CA HIS A 219 14.29 14.14 -7.50
C HIS A 219 14.34 12.65 -7.11
N ARG A 220 14.00 12.30 -5.86
CA ARG A 220 14.02 10.89 -5.41
C ARG A 220 12.88 10.06 -5.98
N VAL A 221 11.68 10.64 -6.11
CA VAL A 221 10.53 10.00 -6.75
C VAL A 221 10.83 9.74 -8.23
N SER A 222 11.22 10.78 -8.98
CA SER A 222 11.64 10.64 -10.38
C SER A 222 12.79 9.64 -10.54
N GLY A 223 13.83 9.73 -9.69
CA GLY A 223 14.95 8.79 -9.71
C GLY A 223 14.57 7.34 -9.37
N ALA A 224 13.51 7.10 -8.58
CA ALA A 224 12.99 5.76 -8.33
C ALA A 224 12.20 5.21 -9.53
N LEU A 225 11.34 6.03 -10.13
CA LEU A 225 10.60 5.66 -11.35
C LEU A 225 11.54 5.49 -12.56
N ALA A 226 12.63 6.25 -12.63
CA ALA A 226 13.67 6.09 -13.65
C ALA A 226 14.36 4.73 -13.57
N ARG A 227 14.74 4.26 -12.37
CA ARG A 227 15.31 2.91 -12.16
C ARG A 227 14.37 1.80 -12.63
N VAL A 228 13.06 2.00 -12.53
CA VAL A 228 12.06 1.05 -13.07
C VAL A 228 12.09 1.04 -14.59
N LEU A 229 12.14 2.21 -15.22
CA LEU A 229 12.17 2.38 -16.68
C LEU A 229 13.48 1.88 -17.34
N GLU A 230 14.57 1.73 -16.59
CA GLU A 230 15.84 1.15 -17.06
C GLU A 230 15.65 -0.28 -17.59
N GLY A 231 15.93 -0.47 -18.88
CA GLY A 231 15.78 -1.75 -19.59
C GLY A 231 14.39 -1.99 -20.20
N THR A 232 13.44 -1.08 -20.02
CA THR A 232 12.09 -1.22 -20.60
C THR A 232 12.11 -0.98 -22.10
N LEU A 233 11.60 -1.93 -22.88
CA LEU A 233 11.50 -1.84 -24.34
C LEU A 233 10.61 -0.66 -24.78
N ALA A 234 11.04 0.07 -25.82
CA ALA A 234 10.25 1.15 -26.40
C ALA A 234 8.85 0.67 -26.83
N GLY A 235 7.83 1.50 -26.57
CA GLY A 235 6.43 1.20 -26.89
C GLY A 235 5.64 0.50 -25.78
N HIS A 236 6.31 -0.09 -24.78
CA HIS A 236 5.66 -0.62 -23.59
C HIS A 236 5.35 0.51 -22.60
N THR A 237 4.16 0.46 -21.99
CA THR A 237 3.77 1.36 -20.90
C THR A 237 3.75 0.54 -19.63
N LEU A 238 4.63 0.85 -18.67
CA LEU A 238 4.58 0.24 -17.35
C LEU A 238 3.49 0.88 -16.48
N THR A 239 3.12 0.17 -15.42
CA THR A 239 2.31 0.66 -14.32
C THR A 239 3.16 0.77 -13.06
N ALA A 240 2.94 1.79 -12.25
CA ALA A 240 3.64 1.98 -10.99
C ALA A 240 2.70 2.47 -9.91
N GLU A 241 2.97 2.09 -8.67
CA GLU A 241 2.37 2.70 -7.48
C GLU A 241 3.42 3.57 -6.77
N LEU A 242 3.04 4.80 -6.42
CA LEU A 242 3.73 5.63 -5.45
C LEU A 242 2.89 5.65 -4.16
N MET A 243 3.35 4.96 -3.12
CA MET A 243 2.82 5.11 -1.77
C MET A 243 3.28 6.43 -1.19
N ALA A 244 2.35 7.14 -0.55
CA ALA A 244 2.60 8.38 0.14
C ALA A 244 1.73 8.54 1.40
N HIS A 245 2.12 9.46 2.27
CA HIS A 245 1.46 9.77 3.54
C HIS A 245 1.09 11.27 3.66
N PRO A 246 0.53 11.93 2.62
CA PRO A 246 0.16 13.34 2.70
C PRO A 246 -0.85 13.56 3.83
N GLY A 247 -0.77 14.71 4.50
CA GLY A 247 -1.73 15.08 5.53
C GLY A 247 -1.21 16.15 6.46
N TYR A 248 -2.11 16.81 7.19
CA TYR A 248 -1.68 17.62 8.33
C TYR A 248 -1.34 16.71 9.52
N PRO A 249 -0.35 17.07 10.36
CA PRO A 249 0.04 16.25 11.50
C PRO A 249 -1.12 16.08 12.49
N SER A 250 -1.22 14.88 13.06
CA SER A 250 -2.11 14.56 14.17
C SER A 250 -1.77 15.40 15.41
N VAL A 251 -2.77 15.72 16.21
CA VAL A 251 -2.59 16.45 17.49
C VAL A 251 -3.14 15.58 18.61
N PRO A 252 -2.28 14.98 19.46
CA PRO A 252 -2.72 14.12 20.56
C PRO A 252 -3.76 14.81 21.47
N PRO A 253 -4.76 14.08 21.99
CA PRO A 253 -4.98 12.63 21.83
C PRO A 253 -5.71 12.25 20.52
N THR A 254 -5.92 13.18 19.58
CA THR A 254 -6.77 12.95 18.39
C THR A 254 -6.06 12.11 17.33
N GLY A 255 -6.63 10.94 17.05
CA GLY A 255 -6.23 10.04 15.97
C GLY A 255 -5.85 8.65 16.46
N GLY A 256 -5.23 7.87 15.58
CA GLY A 256 -4.84 6.48 15.86
C GLY A 256 -5.94 5.48 15.58
N CYS A 257 -5.64 4.21 15.82
CA CYS A 257 -6.60 3.11 15.73
C CYS A 257 -7.16 2.69 17.12
N GLY A 258 -7.09 3.60 18.10
CA GLY A 258 -7.61 3.42 19.46
C GLY A 258 -6.63 3.74 20.59
N GLU A 259 -5.34 3.85 20.29
CA GLU A 259 -4.24 4.12 21.25
C GLU A 259 -3.79 5.59 21.25
N GLY A 260 -4.37 6.42 20.38
CA GLY A 260 -3.85 7.74 20.02
C GLY A 260 -2.89 7.66 18.83
N PRO A 261 -2.46 8.81 18.29
CA PRO A 261 -1.60 8.85 17.11
C PRO A 261 -0.13 8.53 17.42
N ASP A 262 0.53 7.77 16.54
CA ASP A 262 1.96 7.45 16.66
C ASP A 262 2.88 8.66 16.38
N ALA A 263 4.20 8.47 16.57
CA ALA A 263 5.19 9.54 16.40
C ALA A 263 5.29 10.04 14.94
N PHE A 264 5.16 9.15 13.95
CA PHE A 264 5.19 9.53 12.53
C PHE A 264 3.93 10.33 12.15
N SER A 265 2.79 9.91 12.68
CA SER A 265 1.48 10.56 12.57
C SER A 265 1.43 11.97 13.13
N CYS A 266 2.21 12.23 14.19
CA CYS A 266 2.37 13.57 14.77
C CYS A 266 3.50 14.39 14.11
N SER A 267 4.28 13.80 13.19
CA SER A 267 5.46 14.45 12.62
C SER A 267 5.10 15.45 11.50
N TRP A 268 6.01 16.39 11.27
CA TRP A 268 5.96 17.31 10.12
C TRP A 268 6.12 16.60 8.77
N GLU A 269 6.55 15.34 8.76
CA GLU A 269 6.91 14.61 7.55
C GLU A 269 5.69 14.36 6.63
N ARG A 270 4.48 14.20 7.19
CA ARG A 270 3.23 14.12 6.39
C ARG A 270 2.88 15.41 5.66
N LEU A 271 3.12 16.56 6.31
CA LEU A 271 2.93 17.87 5.69
C LEU A 271 4.00 18.14 4.62
N HIS A 272 5.20 17.57 4.79
CA HIS A 272 6.24 17.59 3.78
C HIS A 272 5.87 16.75 2.56
N GLU A 273 5.39 15.51 2.74
CA GLU A 273 4.88 14.69 1.64
C GLU A 273 3.74 15.38 0.88
N LEU A 274 2.75 15.95 1.60
CA LEU A 274 1.67 16.76 1.01
C LEU A 274 2.21 17.89 0.12
N ARG A 275 3.18 18.66 0.64
CA ARG A 275 3.81 19.77 -0.10
C ARG A 275 4.61 19.32 -1.31
N VAL A 276 5.29 18.18 -1.24
CA VAL A 276 6.06 17.65 -2.38
C VAL A 276 5.13 17.12 -3.47
N LEU A 277 4.05 16.45 -3.09
CA LEU A 277 3.05 15.92 -4.02
C LEU A 277 2.31 17.04 -4.78
N THR A 278 1.88 18.10 -4.07
CA THR A 278 1.16 19.23 -4.68
C THR A 278 2.07 20.25 -5.36
N ALA A 279 3.39 20.13 -5.21
CA ALA A 279 4.34 21.05 -5.84
C ALA A 279 4.32 20.94 -7.38
N PRO A 280 4.28 22.08 -8.11
CA PRO A 280 4.41 22.09 -9.57
C PRO A 280 5.69 21.43 -10.09
N THR A 281 6.76 21.38 -9.28
CA THR A 281 8.05 20.76 -9.62
C THR A 281 7.97 19.26 -9.81
N LEU A 282 7.26 18.53 -8.93
CA LEU A 282 7.04 17.08 -9.11
C LEU A 282 6.18 16.83 -10.35
N ARG A 283 5.08 17.58 -10.51
CA ARG A 283 4.18 17.43 -11.67
C ARG A 283 4.90 17.69 -12.99
N ALA A 284 5.78 18.69 -13.05
CA ALA A 284 6.59 18.98 -14.23
C ALA A 284 7.61 17.87 -14.52
N GLN A 285 8.28 17.33 -13.49
CA GLN A 285 9.24 16.23 -13.65
C GLN A 285 8.57 14.95 -14.15
N LEU A 286 7.44 14.56 -13.56
CA LEU A 286 6.67 13.38 -14.01
C LEU A 286 6.24 13.51 -15.47
N ALA A 287 5.75 14.69 -15.88
CA ALA A 287 5.39 14.96 -17.27
C ALA A 287 6.61 14.89 -18.22
N GLN A 288 7.77 15.40 -17.80
CA GLN A 288 9.03 15.32 -18.56
C GLN A 288 9.51 13.87 -18.73
N ASP A 289 9.38 13.06 -17.68
CA ASP A 289 9.80 11.66 -17.65
C ASP A 289 8.87 10.74 -18.48
N GLY A 290 7.73 11.28 -18.96
CA GLY A 290 6.70 10.54 -19.69
C GLY A 290 5.78 9.71 -18.77
N VAL A 291 5.68 10.11 -17.51
CA VAL A 291 4.82 9.50 -16.48
C VAL A 291 3.47 10.23 -16.44
N GLN A 292 2.38 9.49 -16.52
CA GLN A 292 1.02 10.02 -16.45
C GLN A 292 0.29 9.44 -15.25
N LEU A 293 -0.33 10.29 -14.42
CA LEU A 293 -1.17 9.85 -13.31
C LEU A 293 -2.46 9.17 -13.82
N CYS A 294 -2.92 8.13 -13.13
CA CYS A 294 -4.18 7.43 -13.40
C CYS A 294 -4.82 6.88 -12.12
N ALA A 295 -6.13 6.62 -12.15
CA ALA A 295 -6.77 5.82 -11.12
C ALA A 295 -6.44 4.33 -11.31
N LEU A 296 -6.52 3.55 -10.24
CA LEU A 296 -6.26 2.11 -10.29
C LEU A 296 -7.31 1.35 -11.13
N ASP A 297 -8.56 1.81 -11.13
CA ASP A 297 -9.65 1.26 -11.96
C ASP A 297 -9.33 1.40 -13.47
N ASP A 298 -8.54 2.41 -13.85
CA ASP A 298 -8.05 2.58 -15.22
C ASP A 298 -6.97 1.54 -15.60
N LEU A 299 -6.49 0.72 -14.65
CA LEU A 299 -5.60 -0.42 -14.86
C LEU A 299 -6.37 -1.76 -14.89
N ASP A 300 -7.53 -1.86 -14.22
CA ASP A 300 -8.39 -3.06 -14.29
C ASP A 300 -8.98 -3.25 -15.68
N SER A 301 -9.27 -2.13 -16.35
CA SER A 301 -9.90 -2.03 -17.67
C SER A 301 -9.00 -2.50 -18.84
N LYS A 302 -8.53 -3.75 -18.77
CA LYS A 302 -8.16 -4.52 -19.96
C LYS A 302 -9.38 -4.58 -20.90
N ARG A 303 -9.15 -4.28 -22.17
CA ARG A 303 -10.16 -4.40 -23.23
C ARG A 303 -10.59 -5.87 -23.33
N PRO A 304 -11.87 -6.17 -23.61
CA PRO A 304 -12.30 -7.55 -23.78
C PRO A 304 -11.51 -8.22 -24.91
N GLY A 305 -10.72 -9.25 -24.58
CA GLY A 305 -9.94 -10.04 -25.55
C GLY A 305 -8.49 -10.37 -25.17
N GLU A 306 -7.89 -9.76 -24.14
CA GLU A 306 -6.52 -10.12 -23.69
C GLU A 306 -6.55 -11.13 -22.54
N GLU A 307 -6.27 -12.40 -22.87
CA GLU A 307 -6.18 -13.51 -21.91
C GLU A 307 -5.07 -13.31 -20.87
N VAL A 308 -5.19 -14.02 -19.74
CA VAL A 308 -4.19 -14.04 -18.67
C VAL A 308 -2.96 -14.82 -19.17
N PRO A 309 -1.73 -14.30 -19.03
CA PRO A 309 -0.54 -15.07 -19.41
C PRO A 309 -0.46 -16.34 -18.57
N CYS A 310 -0.39 -17.50 -19.23
CA CYS A 310 0.01 -18.74 -18.56
C CYS A 310 1.41 -18.59 -17.96
N GLU A 311 1.67 -19.35 -16.89
CA GLU A 311 2.85 -19.21 -16.03
C GLU A 311 4.17 -19.14 -16.82
N PRO A 312 5.13 -18.29 -16.40
CA PRO A 312 6.43 -18.21 -17.05
C PRO A 312 7.19 -19.52 -16.84
N THR A 313 7.38 -20.26 -17.93
CA THR A 313 8.31 -21.40 -17.99
C THR A 313 9.71 -20.89 -17.67
N LEU A 314 10.21 -21.23 -16.48
CA LEU A 314 11.60 -21.02 -16.09
C LEU A 314 12.49 -21.92 -16.95
N GLU A 315 13.06 -21.36 -18.02
CA GLU A 315 14.08 -22.06 -18.80
C GLU A 315 15.32 -22.31 -17.91
N PRO A 316 15.79 -23.56 -17.77
CA PRO A 316 16.99 -23.85 -17.01
C PRO A 316 18.22 -23.37 -17.79
N PHE A 317 19.05 -22.56 -17.15
CA PHE A 317 20.33 -22.10 -17.69
C PHE A 317 21.20 -23.30 -18.09
N LEU A 318 21.47 -23.44 -19.39
CA LEU A 318 22.42 -24.41 -19.92
C LEU A 318 23.84 -23.99 -19.55
N GLU A 319 24.56 -24.84 -18.81
CA GLU A 319 25.97 -24.61 -18.50
C GLU A 319 26.84 -24.69 -19.78
N PRO A 320 27.89 -23.85 -19.92
CA PRO A 320 28.71 -23.85 -21.12
C PRO A 320 29.59 -25.12 -21.18
N SER A 321 29.56 -25.80 -22.32
CA SER A 321 30.38 -26.99 -22.55
C SER A 321 31.87 -26.65 -22.51
N LEU A 322 32.62 -27.33 -21.64
CA LEU A 322 34.08 -27.31 -21.65
C LEU A 322 34.60 -28.06 -22.88
N LEU A 323 35.31 -27.33 -23.74
CA LEU A 323 36.28 -27.85 -24.71
C LEU A 323 37.61 -28.15 -24.02
#